data_AF-A0A8X6WXG2-F1
#
_entry.id   AF-A0A8X6WXG2-F1
#
_cell.length_a   1.000
_cell.length_b   1.000
_cell.length_c   1.000
_cell.angle_alpha   90.00
_cell.angle_beta   90.00
_cell.angle_gamma   90.00
#
_symmetry.space_group_name_H-M   'P 1'
#
loop_
_entity.id
_entity.type
_entity.pdbx_description
1 polymer ?
#
loop_
_entity_poly.entity_id
_entity_poly.type
_entity_poly.pdbx_seq_one_letter_code
_entity_poly.pdbx_strand_id
1 'polypeptide(L)'
;MWYDRENRDHIKIYRHRRVVFGMTSSPFLLGATLNHHLDNVRGNFDNLAKILRKSFYVDNCVTSFETEEQLQKFIVESKILSSAHFTLRGWQSKRFIKS
;
A
#
# COMPACT_ATOMS: atom_id res chain seq x y z
N MET A 1 15.56 -12.25 -17.21
CA MET A 1 15.63 -13.68 -17.60
C MET A 1 16.72 -14.30 -16.74
N TRP A 2 16.38 -15.24 -15.85
CA TRP A 2 17.40 -15.87 -14.99
C TRP A 2 18.09 -16.96 -15.81
N TYR A 3 19.40 -16.77 -16.04
CA TYR A 3 20.20 -17.69 -16.85
C TYR A 3 20.76 -18.79 -15.95
N ASP A 4 20.37 -20.03 -16.21
CA ASP A 4 20.94 -21.19 -15.54
C ASP A 4 22.32 -21.46 -16.16
N ARG A 5 23.40 -21.33 -15.38
CA ARG A 5 24.77 -21.48 -15.90
C ARG A 5 25.11 -22.93 -16.24
N GLU A 6 24.33 -23.91 -15.76
CA GLU A 6 24.63 -25.34 -15.94
C GLU A 6 23.84 -26.00 -17.07
N ASN A 7 22.73 -25.40 -17.51
CA ASN A 7 21.87 -25.95 -18.58
C ASN A 7 21.53 -24.88 -19.62
N ARG A 8 22.46 -24.65 -20.55
CA ARG A 8 22.35 -23.59 -21.58
C ARG A 8 21.20 -23.80 -22.58
N ASP A 9 20.65 -25.02 -22.69
CA ASP A 9 19.56 -25.35 -23.61
C ASP A 9 18.16 -25.31 -22.96
N HIS A 10 18.05 -25.06 -21.64
CA HIS A 10 16.76 -25.03 -20.95
C HIS A 10 16.42 -23.63 -20.43
N ILE A 11 15.53 -22.93 -21.15
CA ILE A 11 14.94 -21.67 -20.69
C ILE A 11 13.90 -21.97 -19.60
N LYS A 12 14.14 -21.47 -18.38
CA LYS A 12 13.15 -21.51 -17.29
C LYS A 12 12.17 -20.33 -17.41
N ILE A 13 10.90 -20.63 -17.67
CA ILE A 13 9.82 -19.65 -17.74
C ILE A 13 9.09 -19.59 -16.40
N TYR A 14 8.93 -18.38 -15.85
CA TYR A 14 8.17 -18.13 -14.63
C TYR A 14 6.90 -17.33 -14.93
N ARG A 15 5.81 -17.67 -14.25
CA ARG A 15 4.54 -16.93 -14.32
C ARG A 15 4.17 -16.38 -12.96
N HIS A 16 3.95 -15.07 -12.88
CA HIS A 16 3.46 -14.43 -11.66
C HIS A 16 2.03 -14.89 -11.34
N ARG A 17 1.80 -15.29 -10.09
CA ARG A 17 0.46 -15.66 -9.58
C ARG A 17 -0.27 -14.50 -8.90
N ARG A 18 0.41 -13.36 -8.78
CA ARG A 18 -0.09 -12.12 -8.17
C ARG A 18 0.27 -10.96 -9.09
N VAL A 19 -0.50 -9.88 -9.00
CA VAL A 19 -0.16 -8.63 -9.69
C VAL A 19 1.19 -8.15 -9.15
N VAL A 20 2.15 -7.94 -10.05
CA VAL A 20 3.48 -7.47 -9.67
C VAL A 20 3.53 -5.95 -9.59
N PHE A 21 4.44 -5.45 -8.76
CA PHE A 21 4.80 -4.05 -8.76
C PHE A 21 5.42 -3.65 -10.12
N GLY A 22 5.09 -2.47 -10.62
CA GLY A 22 5.65 -1.94 -11.87
C GLY A 22 4.92 -2.31 -13.16
N MET A 23 3.85 -3.12 -13.12
CA MET A 23 2.95 -3.28 -14.27
C MET A 23 2.03 -2.07 -14.39
N THR A 24 1.78 -1.60 -15.61
CA THR A 24 0.91 -0.42 -15.88
C THR A 24 -0.50 -0.57 -15.32
N SER A 25 -1.04 -1.80 -15.27
CA SER A 25 -2.36 -2.11 -14.71
C SER A 25 -2.37 -2.28 -13.19
N SER A 26 -1.22 -2.42 -12.54
CA SER A 26 -1.11 -2.69 -11.10
C SER A 26 -1.67 -1.54 -10.24
N PRO A 27 -1.36 -0.26 -10.49
CA PRO A 27 -1.95 0.86 -9.74
C PRO A 27 -3.47 0.94 -9.89
N PHE A 28 -4.00 0.62 -11.07
CA PHE A 28 -5.44 0.63 -11.32
C PHE A 28 -6.16 -0.45 -10.51
N LEU A 29 -5.67 -1.69 -10.54
CA LEU A 29 -6.25 -2.80 -9.78
C LEU A 29 -6.15 -2.56 -8.26
N LEU A 30 -5.01 -2.01 -7.82
CA LEU A 30 -4.81 -1.61 -6.43
C LEU A 30 -5.81 -0.55 -6.01
N GLY A 31 -5.95 0.52 -6.79
CA GLY A 31 -6.90 1.60 -6.52
C GLY A 31 -8.35 1.12 -6.49
N ALA A 32 -8.75 0.25 -7.43
CA ALA A 32 -10.09 -0.34 -7.45
C ALA A 32 -10.38 -1.19 -6.20
N THR A 33 -9.43 -2.06 -5.83
CA THR A 33 -9.56 -2.94 -4.65
C THR A 33 -9.58 -2.12 -3.35
N LEU A 34 -8.71 -1.10 -3.26
CA LEU A 34 -8.66 -0.20 -2.12
C LEU A 34 -9.97 0.57 -1.98
N ASN A 35 -10.48 1.17 -3.08
CA ASN A 35 -11.76 1.89 -3.06
C ASN A 35 -12.90 0.99 -2.62
N HIS A 36 -13.00 -0.22 -3.18
CA HIS A 36 -14.02 -1.19 -2.80
C HIS A 36 -13.96 -1.52 -1.30
N HIS A 37 -12.75 -1.71 -0.74
CA HIS A 37 -12.59 -1.99 0.68
C HIS A 37 -12.98 -0.79 1.55
N LEU A 38 -12.52 0.41 1.19
CA LEU A 38 -12.79 1.63 1.94
C LEU A 38 -14.26 2.05 1.88
N ASP A 39 -14.98 1.76 0.79
CA ASP A 39 -16.43 2.04 0.67
C ASP A 39 -17.26 1.12 1.60
N ASN A 40 -16.71 -0.03 2.00
CA ASN A 40 -17.34 -0.96 2.94
C ASN A 40 -17.00 -0.68 4.41
N VAL A 41 -16.05 0.21 4.68
CA VAL A 41 -15.74 0.68 6.03
C VAL A 41 -16.81 1.69 6.43
N ARG A 42 -17.57 1.40 7.51
CA ARG A 42 -18.65 2.28 7.99
C ARG A 42 -18.41 2.74 9.43
N GLY A 43 -18.97 3.89 9.77
CA GLY A 43 -19.09 4.38 11.15
C GLY A 43 -17.89 5.22 11.57
N ASN A 44 -17.25 4.88 12.69
CA ASN A 44 -16.18 5.69 13.29
C ASN A 44 -14.93 5.84 12.42
N PHE A 45 -14.82 5.08 11.32
CA PHE A 45 -13.65 5.06 10.43
C PHE A 45 -13.87 5.81 9.10
N ASP A 46 -15.00 6.47 8.89
CA ASP A 46 -15.28 7.20 7.64
C ASP A 46 -14.23 8.29 7.34
N ASN A 47 -13.77 9.00 8.38
CA ASN A 47 -12.73 10.02 8.23
C ASN A 47 -11.38 9.38 7.86
N LEU A 48 -11.04 8.26 8.49
CA LEU A 48 -9.84 7.50 8.17
C LEU A 48 -9.87 6.98 6.72
N ALA A 49 -11.02 6.47 6.26
CA ALA A 49 -11.18 6.00 4.89
C ALA A 49 -10.94 7.13 3.86
N LYS A 50 -11.43 8.34 4.15
CA LYS A 50 -11.15 9.53 3.32
C LYS A 50 -9.68 9.90 3.29
N ILE A 51 -8.98 9.84 4.43
CA ILE A 51 -7.54 10.10 4.51
C ILE A 51 -6.80 9.06 3.68
N LEU A 52 -7.02 7.76 3.94
CA LEU A 52 -6.37 6.67 3.22
C LEU A 52 -6.55 6.80 1.71
N ARG A 53 -7.77 7.09 1.24
CA ARG A 53 -8.05 7.27 -0.20
C ARG A 53 -7.21 8.38 -0.84
N LYS A 54 -6.84 9.42 -0.08
CA LYS A 54 -6.00 10.53 -0.56
C LYS A 54 -4.51 10.29 -0.31
N SER A 55 -4.16 9.39 0.59
CA SER A 55 -2.78 9.13 1.00
C SER A 55 -2.03 8.14 0.09
N PHE A 56 -2.72 7.33 -0.72
CA PHE A 56 -2.03 6.36 -1.58
C PHE A 56 -1.50 6.99 -2.87
N TYR A 57 -0.20 6.77 -3.12
CA TYR A 57 0.48 7.01 -4.38
C TYR A 57 1.11 5.71 -4.86
N VAL A 58 0.56 5.14 -5.95
CA VAL A 58 0.93 3.81 -6.46
C VAL A 58 0.86 2.79 -5.31
N ASP A 59 2.00 2.28 -4.83
CA ASP A 59 2.15 1.30 -3.76
C ASP A 59 2.39 1.92 -2.36
N ASN A 60 2.64 3.22 -2.28
CA ASN A 60 3.04 3.89 -1.04
C ASN A 60 1.88 4.69 -0.43
N CYS A 61 1.69 4.56 0.89
CA CYS A 61 0.78 5.40 1.66
C CYS A 61 1.57 6.56 2.29
N VAL A 62 1.37 7.77 1.78
CA VAL A 62 2.07 8.99 2.21
C VAL A 62 1.06 9.98 2.77
N THR A 63 1.27 10.41 4.01
CA THR A 63 0.40 11.37 4.69
C THR A 63 1.19 12.20 5.70
N SER A 64 0.65 13.36 6.06
CA SER A 64 1.20 14.27 7.07
C SER A 64 0.19 14.50 8.18
N PHE A 65 0.68 14.59 9.42
CA PHE A 65 -0.10 14.91 10.60
C PHE A 65 0.57 16.06 11.36
N GLU A 66 -0.22 16.83 12.10
CA GLU A 66 0.28 17.97 12.88
C GLU A 66 0.95 17.52 14.18
N THR A 67 0.46 16.42 14.76
CA THR A 67 0.98 15.88 16.02
C THR A 67 1.36 14.41 15.90
N GLU A 68 2.24 13.96 16.81
CA GLU A 68 2.66 12.57 16.86
C GLU A 68 1.52 11.64 17.31
N GLU A 69 0.63 12.12 18.17
CA GLU A 69 -0.55 11.37 18.62
C GLU A 69 -1.50 11.07 17.46
N GLN A 70 -1.70 12.04 16.55
CA GLN A 70 -2.49 11.84 15.32
C GLN A 70 -1.84 10.78 14.42
N LEU A 71 -0.51 10.81 14.27
CA LEU A 71 0.22 9.81 13.52
C LEU A 71 0.08 8.41 14.14
N GLN A 72 0.26 8.27 15.46
CA GLN A 72 0.13 6.99 16.14
C GLN A 72 -1.29 6.43 16.04
N LYS A 73 -2.30 7.29 16.21
CA LYS A 73 -3.70 6.93 15.99
C LYS A 73 -3.92 6.42 14.57
N PHE A 74 -3.43 7.14 13.57
CA PHE A 74 -3.52 6.71 12.17
C PHE A 74 -2.85 5.36 11.91
N ILE A 75 -1.64 5.11 12.43
CA ILE A 75 -0.94 3.83 12.28
C ILE A 75 -1.78 2.69 12.85
N VAL A 76 -2.36 2.87 14.04
CA VAL A 76 -3.20 1.85 14.68
C VAL A 76 -4.48 1.61 13.89
N GLU A 77 -5.20 2.68 13.52
CA GLU A 77 -6.48 2.54 12.84
C GLU A 77 -6.32 2.04 11.39
N SER A 78 -5.24 2.39 10.70
CA SER A 78 -4.94 1.93 9.33
C SER A 78 -4.86 0.40 9.19
N LYS A 79 -4.75 -0.33 10.32
CA LYS A 79 -4.83 -1.79 10.36
C LYS A 79 -6.13 -2.36 9.78
N ILE A 80 -7.19 -1.56 9.62
CA ILE A 80 -8.41 -1.96 8.89
C ILE A 80 -8.11 -2.51 7.49
N LEU A 81 -7.04 -2.06 6.85
CA LEU A 81 -6.58 -2.52 5.54
C LEU A 81 -6.05 -3.95 5.55
N SER A 82 -5.68 -4.48 6.72
CA SER A 82 -5.17 -5.86 6.86
C SER A 82 -6.21 -6.90 6.46
N SER A 83 -7.50 -6.59 6.64
CA SER A 83 -8.60 -7.46 6.20
C SER A 83 -8.69 -7.60 4.67
N ALA A 84 -8.17 -6.62 3.93
CA ALA A 84 -7.99 -6.67 2.47
C ALA A 84 -6.58 -7.13 2.06
N HIS A 85 -5.81 -7.72 2.99
CA HIS A 85 -4.41 -8.11 2.81
C HIS A 85 -3.45 -6.94 2.47
N PHE A 86 -3.87 -5.70 2.72
CA PHE A 86 -3.05 -4.51 2.61
C PHE A 86 -2.43 -4.16 3.96
N THR A 87 -1.31 -4.81 4.29
CA THR A 87 -0.55 -4.48 5.51
C THR A 87 0.44 -3.35 5.23
N LEU A 88 0.15 -2.16 5.73
CA LEU A 88 1.09 -1.02 5.71
C LEU A 88 2.29 -1.29 6.62
N ARG A 89 3.50 -1.06 6.11
CA ARG A 89 4.78 -1.33 6.77
C ARG A 89 5.79 -0.24 6.44
N GLY A 90 6.93 -0.24 7.14
CA GLY A 90 8.04 0.67 6.83
C GLY A 90 7.72 2.13 7.11
N TRP A 91 6.95 2.40 8.18
CA TRP A 91 6.57 3.73 8.61
C TRP A 91 7.80 4.63 8.80
N GLN A 92 7.80 5.77 8.10
CA GLN A 92 8.82 6.80 8.21
C GLN A 92 8.14 8.14 8.45
N SER A 93 8.61 8.90 9.44
CA SER A 93 8.15 10.26 9.72
C SER A 93 9.34 11.20 9.74
N LYS A 94 9.15 12.42 9.23
CA LYS A 94 10.11 13.53 9.37
C LYS A 94 9.46 14.61 10.22
N ARG A 95 10.14 15.06 11.27
CA ARG A 95 9.73 16.26 12.00
C ARG A 95 10.20 17.48 11.21
N PHE A 96 9.25 18.26 10.69
CA PHE A 96 9.57 19.58 10.14
C PHE A 96 9.80 20.53 11.31
N ILE A 97 11.07 20.75 11.67
CA ILE A 97 11.44 21.84 12.58
C ILE A 97 11.38 23.11 11.74
N LYS A 98 10.37 23.95 11.95
CA LYS A 98 10.39 25.33 11.44
C LYS A 98 11.52 26.06 12.16
N SER A 99 12.56 26.43 11.41
CA SER A 99 13.61 27.37 11.83
C SER A 99 13.04 28.77 12.02
#